data_AF-A0A929A4T2-F1
#
_entry.id   AF-A0A929A4T2-F1
#
_cell.length_a   1.000
_cell.length_b   1.000
_cell.length_c   1.000
_cell.angle_alpha   90.00
_cell.angle_beta   90.00
_cell.angle_gamma   90.00
#
_symmetry.space_group_name_H-M   'P 1'
#
loop_
_entity.id
_entity.type
_entity.pdbx_description
1 polymer ?
#
loop_
_entity_poly.entity_id
_entity_poly.type
_entity_poly.pdbx_seq_one_letter_code
_entity_poly.pdbx_strand_id
1 'polypeptide(L)'
;MTLASLDAVPERLQLGQSVYIRECATCHIAPSPAVLPTQTWASLLVTPQHYGAQIEVMRSPTIDLVWDYVQFASRSIMENETAPERIRDSRFFRALHPRVEVERVDLASCAGCHPNAWDYDYRTLSPEWLDAP
;
A
#
# COMPACT_ATOMS: atom_id res chain seq x y z
N MET A 1 -2.00 -20.01 20.60
CA MET A 1 -2.27 -18.58 20.83
C MET A 1 -2.20 -17.90 19.47
N THR A 2 -3.35 -17.74 18.81
CA THR A 2 -3.43 -17.24 17.42
C THR A 2 -3.25 -15.72 17.42
N LEU A 3 -2.07 -15.26 17.01
CA LEU A 3 -1.73 -13.84 16.79
C LEU A 3 -2.45 -13.23 15.56
N ALA A 4 -3.62 -13.73 15.18
CA ALA A 4 -4.28 -13.38 13.91
C ALA A 4 -5.34 -12.27 14.04
N SER A 5 -5.63 -11.76 15.23
CA SER A 5 -6.89 -11.03 15.50
C SER A 5 -6.76 -9.49 15.62
N LEU A 6 -5.56 -8.91 15.69
CA LEU A 6 -5.44 -7.46 15.94
C LEU A 6 -5.33 -6.58 14.67
N ASP A 7 -5.00 -7.17 13.51
CA ASP A 7 -4.88 -6.45 12.22
C ASP A 7 -5.73 -7.07 11.08
N ALA A 8 -6.73 -7.88 11.40
CA ALA A 8 -7.54 -8.54 10.38
C ALA A 8 -8.45 -7.52 9.66
N VAL A 9 -8.41 -7.51 8.33
CA VAL A 9 -9.34 -6.73 7.52
C VAL A 9 -10.77 -7.23 7.81
N PRO A 10 -11.69 -6.35 8.25
CA PRO A 10 -13.07 -6.73 8.54
C PRO A 10 -13.70 -7.45 7.34
N GLU A 11 -14.53 -8.47 7.59
CA GLU A 11 -15.15 -9.30 6.54
C GLU A 11 -15.79 -8.46 5.43
N ARG A 12 -16.52 -7.40 5.80
CA ARG A 12 -17.16 -6.45 4.86
C ARG A 12 -16.20 -5.77 3.89
N LEU A 13 -14.91 -5.68 4.22
CA LEU A 13 -13.86 -5.03 3.42
C LEU A 13 -12.98 -6.03 2.66
N GLN A 14 -13.11 -7.33 2.90
CA GLN A 14 -12.26 -8.35 2.27
C GLN A 14 -12.46 -8.41 0.75
N LEU A 15 -13.68 -8.20 0.26
CA LEU A 15 -13.93 -8.10 -1.18
C LEU A 15 -13.18 -6.90 -1.78
N GLY A 16 -13.25 -5.74 -1.12
CA GLY A 16 -12.51 -4.54 -1.52
C GLY A 16 -11.00 -4.75 -1.56
N GLN A 17 -10.45 -5.43 -0.55
CA GLN A 17 -9.05 -5.84 -0.52
C GLN A 17 -8.69 -6.77 -1.67
N SER A 18 -9.50 -7.80 -1.94
CA SER A 18 -9.24 -8.76 -3.00
C SER A 18 -9.24 -8.08 -4.38
N VAL A 19 -10.20 -7.18 -4.62
CA VAL A 19 -10.24 -6.35 -5.83
C VAL A 19 -9.00 -5.47 -5.89
N TYR A 20 -8.66 -4.75 -4.82
CA TYR A 20 -7.47 -3.90 -4.76
C TYR A 20 -6.19 -4.66 -5.17
N ILE A 21 -5.95 -5.84 -4.57
CA ILE A 21 -4.77 -6.66 -4.89
C ILE A 21 -4.81 -7.08 -6.35
N ARG A 22 -5.94 -7.60 -6.83
CA ARG A 22 -6.05 -8.08 -8.22
C ARG A 22 -5.79 -6.97 -9.25
N GLU A 23 -6.39 -5.79 -9.07
CA GLU A 23 -6.27 -4.71 -10.04
C GLU A 23 -4.88 -4.05 -9.94
N CYS A 24 -4.39 -3.77 -8.73
CA CYS A 24 -3.12 -3.08 -8.52
C CYS A 24 -1.88 -3.98 -8.68
N ALA A 25 -2.02 -5.31 -8.59
CA ALA A 25 -0.93 -6.26 -8.78
C ALA A 25 -0.66 -6.61 -10.26
N THR A 26 -1.38 -6.00 -11.21
CA THR A 26 -1.26 -6.34 -12.65
C THR A 26 0.07 -5.88 -13.25
N CYS A 27 0.61 -4.75 -12.80
CA CYS A 27 1.82 -4.14 -13.38
C CYS A 27 3.02 -4.12 -12.43
N HIS A 28 2.78 -4.13 -11.12
CA HIS A 28 3.77 -4.03 -10.05
C HIS A 28 3.19 -4.70 -8.80
N ILE A 29 3.97 -4.82 -7.73
CA ILE A 29 3.42 -5.28 -6.44
C ILE A 29 2.31 -4.33 -5.97
N ALA A 30 1.18 -4.86 -5.48
CA ALA A 30 0.14 -4.05 -4.87
C ALA A 30 0.67 -3.45 -3.55
N PRO A 31 0.85 -2.12 -3.44
CA PRO A 31 1.43 -1.51 -2.24
C PRO A 31 0.52 -1.73 -1.02
N SER A 32 1.06 -1.76 0.20
CA SER A 32 0.19 -1.62 1.38
C SER A 32 -0.40 -0.20 1.43
N PRO A 33 -1.73 0.01 1.58
CA PRO A 33 -2.32 1.33 1.71
C PRO A 33 -1.73 2.19 2.84
N ALA A 34 -1.10 1.55 3.85
CA ALA A 34 -0.48 2.23 4.97
C ALA A 34 0.76 3.08 4.59
N VAL A 35 1.35 2.89 3.40
CA VAL A 35 2.58 3.59 3.00
C VAL A 35 2.34 4.97 2.38
N LEU A 36 1.09 5.30 2.05
CA LEU A 36 0.67 6.59 1.50
C LEU A 36 -0.56 7.13 2.25
N PRO A 37 -0.75 8.46 2.31
CA PRO A 37 -1.96 8.99 2.90
C PRO A 37 -3.20 8.72 2.04
N THR A 38 -4.35 8.71 2.71
CA THR A 38 -5.68 8.56 2.08
C THR A 38 -5.91 9.55 0.94
N GLN A 39 -5.39 10.77 1.05
CA GLN A 39 -5.49 11.82 0.04
C GLN A 39 -4.73 11.48 -1.24
N THR A 40 -3.52 10.92 -1.11
CA THR A 40 -2.76 10.45 -2.28
C THR A 40 -3.50 9.31 -2.97
N TRP A 41 -4.04 8.36 -2.20
CA TRP A 41 -4.84 7.27 -2.76
C TRP A 41 -6.09 7.75 -3.49
N ALA A 42 -6.82 8.72 -2.93
CA ALA A 42 -7.99 9.31 -3.58
C ALA A 42 -7.66 9.84 -4.97
N SER A 43 -6.50 10.52 -5.10
CA SER A 43 -6.01 11.00 -6.40
C SER A 43 -5.61 9.85 -7.32
N LEU A 44 -4.84 8.88 -6.83
CA LEU A 44 -4.33 7.77 -7.64
C LEU A 44 -5.44 6.88 -8.23
N LEU A 45 -6.48 6.58 -7.44
CA LEU A 45 -7.58 5.70 -7.87
C LEU A 45 -8.39 6.26 -9.04
N VAL A 46 -8.35 7.58 -9.26
CA VAL A 46 -9.09 8.25 -10.35
C VAL A 46 -8.19 8.81 -11.44
N THR A 47 -6.88 8.60 -11.36
CA THR A 47 -5.91 9.17 -12.30
C THR A 47 -5.58 8.16 -13.41
N PRO A 48 -5.99 8.39 -14.67
CA PRO A 48 -5.69 7.47 -15.77
C PRO A 48 -4.20 7.48 -16.17
N GLN A 49 -3.54 8.64 -16.01
CA GLN A 49 -2.12 8.77 -16.26
C GLN A 49 -1.31 8.29 -15.04
N HIS A 50 -0.98 7.02 -15.03
CA HIS A 50 -0.36 6.33 -13.91
C HIS A 50 1.14 6.15 -14.14
N TYR A 51 1.93 7.17 -13.79
CA TYR A 51 3.41 7.15 -13.85
C TYR A 51 4.01 6.75 -15.20
N GLY A 52 3.55 7.40 -16.28
CA GLY A 52 4.02 7.12 -17.64
C GLY A 52 3.29 5.96 -18.33
N ALA A 53 2.40 5.26 -17.62
CA ALA A 53 1.43 4.35 -18.21
C ALA A 53 0.04 5.00 -18.28
N GLN A 54 -0.76 4.60 -19.27
CA GLN A 54 -2.18 4.91 -19.35
C GLN A 54 -2.97 3.69 -18.88
N ILE A 55 -3.81 3.84 -17.87
CA ILE A 55 -4.67 2.76 -17.35
C ILE A 55 -6.15 3.09 -17.52
N GLU A 56 -6.98 2.06 -17.61
CA GLU A 56 -8.43 2.24 -17.46
C GLU A 56 -8.77 2.37 -15.98
N VAL A 57 -9.45 3.46 -15.63
CA VAL A 57 -9.91 3.69 -14.26
C VAL A 57 -11.11 2.81 -13.96
N MET A 58 -11.09 2.13 -12.81
CA MET A 58 -12.20 1.33 -12.33
C MET A 58 -13.50 2.15 -12.25
N ARG A 59 -14.62 1.55 -12.63
CA ARG A 59 -15.96 2.17 -12.52
C ARG A 59 -16.66 1.71 -11.25
N SER A 60 -17.67 2.46 -10.82
CA SER A 60 -18.60 1.98 -9.78
C SER A 60 -19.32 0.71 -10.25
N PRO A 61 -19.55 -0.29 -9.37
CA PRO A 61 -19.28 -0.28 -7.91
C PRO A 61 -17.87 -0.71 -7.51
N THR A 62 -17.02 -1.14 -8.45
CA THR A 62 -15.69 -1.69 -8.17
C THR A 62 -14.78 -0.68 -7.48
N ILE A 63 -14.76 0.57 -7.95
CA ILE A 63 -13.94 1.63 -7.34
C ILE A 63 -14.36 1.94 -5.90
N ASP A 64 -15.65 1.84 -5.59
CA ASP A 64 -16.19 2.12 -4.25
C ASP A 64 -15.72 1.05 -3.25
N LEU A 65 -15.74 -0.22 -3.65
CA LEU A 65 -15.22 -1.34 -2.84
C LEU A 65 -13.72 -1.17 -2.52
N VAL A 66 -12.93 -0.80 -3.52
CA VAL A 66 -11.50 -0.53 -3.34
C VAL A 66 -11.29 0.67 -2.43
N TRP A 67 -12.07 1.73 -2.63
CA TRP A 67 -11.97 2.95 -1.85
C TRP A 67 -12.28 2.72 -0.37
N ASP A 68 -13.31 1.94 -0.05
CA ASP A 68 -13.65 1.59 1.33
C ASP A 68 -12.51 0.83 2.04
N TYR A 69 -11.89 -0.12 1.34
CA TYR A 69 -10.73 -0.83 1.86
C TYR A 69 -9.52 0.09 2.06
N VAL A 70 -9.18 0.90 1.05
CA VAL A 70 -8.02 1.79 1.10
C VAL A 70 -8.17 2.86 2.17
N GLN A 71 -9.37 3.43 2.35
CA GLN A 71 -9.64 4.36 3.46
C GLN A 71 -9.44 3.70 4.83
N PHE A 72 -9.89 2.46 5.00
CA PHE A 72 -9.69 1.71 6.24
C PHE A 72 -8.20 1.42 6.51
N ALA A 73 -7.44 1.09 5.48
CA ALA A 73 -6.05 0.64 5.60
C ALA A 73 -5.00 1.77 5.46
N SER A 74 -5.44 3.01 5.23
CA SER A 74 -4.57 4.19 5.15
C SER A 74 -4.88 5.20 6.26
N ARG A 75 -4.08 6.27 6.33
CA ARG A 75 -4.27 7.35 7.32
C ARG A 75 -4.21 8.70 6.61
N SER A 76 -4.97 9.67 7.11
CA SER A 76 -4.96 11.03 6.58
C SER A 76 -3.66 11.78 6.90
N ILE A 77 -3.30 12.72 6.02
CA ILE A 77 -2.30 13.76 6.32
C ILE A 77 -2.76 14.67 7.47
N MET A 78 -1.81 15.37 8.08
CA MET A 78 -2.09 16.42 9.05
C MET A 78 -2.60 17.70 8.37
N GLU A 79 -3.21 18.58 9.14
CA GLU A 79 -3.59 19.91 8.65
C GLU A 79 -2.34 20.68 8.19
N ASN A 80 -2.39 21.27 6.99
CA ASN A 80 -1.29 21.96 6.30
C ASN A 80 -0.12 21.08 5.82
N GLU A 81 -0.26 19.75 5.82
CA GLU A 81 0.72 18.86 5.18
C GLU A 81 0.40 18.71 3.67
N THR A 82 1.43 18.69 2.83
CA THR A 82 1.25 18.38 1.40
C THR A 82 1.26 16.86 1.22
N ALA A 83 0.22 16.32 0.57
CA ALA A 83 0.17 14.89 0.26
C ALA A 83 1.31 14.52 -0.71
N PRO A 84 2.15 13.53 -0.38
CA PRO A 84 3.23 13.08 -1.26
C PRO A 84 2.63 12.35 -2.47
N GLU A 85 3.23 12.53 -3.64
CA GLU A 85 2.82 11.78 -4.84
C GLU A 85 3.43 10.37 -4.85
N ARG A 86 4.62 10.18 -4.26
CA ARG A 86 5.37 8.91 -4.31
C ARG A 86 5.66 8.35 -2.93
N ILE A 87 5.76 7.02 -2.84
CA ILE A 87 6.03 6.30 -1.59
C ILE A 87 7.35 6.75 -0.94
N ARG A 88 8.40 6.95 -1.73
CA ARG A 88 9.71 7.41 -1.25
C ARG A 88 9.65 8.73 -0.46
N ASP A 89 8.70 9.60 -0.82
CA ASP A 89 8.53 10.93 -0.25
C ASP A 89 7.56 10.90 0.96
N SER A 90 6.91 9.76 1.20
CA SER A 90 5.91 9.58 2.24
C SER A 90 6.52 9.45 3.63
N ARG A 91 6.06 10.29 4.57
CA ARG A 91 6.39 10.11 5.98
C ARG A 91 5.79 8.83 6.58
N PHE A 92 4.70 8.29 6.01
CA PHE A 92 4.11 7.04 6.49
C PHE A 92 5.02 5.85 6.18
N PHE A 93 5.56 5.81 4.96
CA PHE A 93 6.58 4.82 4.59
C PHE A 93 7.78 4.89 5.52
N ARG A 94 8.33 6.09 5.76
CA ARG A 94 9.47 6.29 6.68
C ARG A 94 9.16 5.89 8.11
N ALA A 95 7.97 6.19 8.61
CA ALA A 95 7.55 5.81 9.96
C ALA A 95 7.40 4.30 10.13
N LEU A 96 7.06 3.57 9.06
CA LEU A 96 6.98 2.11 9.05
C LEU A 96 8.36 1.44 8.89
N HIS A 97 9.37 2.16 8.40
CA HIS A 97 10.74 1.68 8.20
C HIS A 97 11.77 2.53 8.99
N PRO A 98 11.62 2.70 10.31
CA PRO A 98 12.46 3.63 11.07
C PRO A 98 13.92 3.19 11.24
N ARG A 99 14.22 1.92 10.93
CA ARG A 99 15.52 1.26 11.17
C ARG A 99 16.32 0.96 9.90
N VAL A 100 15.78 1.33 8.74
CA VAL A 100 16.39 1.00 7.45
C VAL A 100 16.44 2.26 6.61
N GLU A 101 17.64 2.60 6.13
CA GLU A 101 17.81 3.61 5.10
C GLU A 101 17.59 2.97 3.73
N VAL A 102 16.49 3.34 3.08
CA VAL A 102 16.14 2.83 1.75
C VAL A 102 16.53 3.88 0.71
N GLU A 103 17.70 3.71 0.08
CA GLU A 103 18.25 4.66 -0.90
C GLU A 103 17.35 4.84 -2.13
N ARG A 104 16.67 3.76 -2.55
CA ARG A 104 15.75 3.77 -3.68
C ARG A 104 14.49 2.98 -3.32
N VAL A 105 13.36 3.66 -3.34
CA VAL A 105 12.05 3.03 -3.19
C VAL A 105 11.37 3.03 -4.55
N ASP A 106 11.39 1.87 -5.21
CA ASP A 106 10.45 1.53 -6.27
C ASP A 106 9.61 0.34 -5.84
N LEU A 107 8.53 0.05 -6.57
CA LEU A 107 7.57 -0.96 -6.12
C LEU A 107 8.12 -2.39 -6.17
N ALA A 108 9.19 -2.63 -6.92
CA ALA A 108 9.86 -3.93 -6.96
C ALA A 108 10.83 -4.11 -5.78
N SER A 109 11.44 -3.01 -5.30
CA SER A 109 12.40 -3.06 -4.19
C SER A 109 11.79 -3.56 -2.88
N CYS A 110 10.46 -3.47 -2.71
CA CYS A 110 9.74 -4.03 -1.56
C CYS A 110 10.08 -5.51 -1.32
N ALA A 111 10.21 -6.29 -2.40
CA ALA A 111 10.50 -7.72 -2.33
C ALA A 111 11.91 -8.05 -1.84
N GLY A 112 12.82 -7.06 -1.77
CA GLY A 112 14.18 -7.25 -1.27
C GLY A 112 14.23 -7.56 0.23
N CYS A 113 13.35 -6.95 1.02
CA CYS A 113 13.22 -7.22 2.46
C CYS A 113 12.01 -8.09 2.78
N HIS A 114 10.93 -7.97 1.98
CA HIS A 114 9.68 -8.71 2.14
C HIS A 114 9.54 -9.76 1.02
N PRO A 115 10.13 -10.96 1.15
CA PRO A 115 10.18 -11.93 0.04
C PRO A 115 8.81 -12.33 -0.51
N ASN A 116 7.76 -12.25 0.31
CA ASN A 116 6.38 -12.59 -0.05
C ASN A 116 5.53 -11.36 -0.42
N ALA A 117 6.13 -10.20 -0.70
CA ALA A 117 5.38 -8.98 -1.02
C ALA A 117 4.48 -9.13 -2.24
N TRP A 118 4.86 -9.96 -3.22
CA TRP A 118 4.04 -10.30 -4.39
C TRP A 118 2.72 -10.99 -4.02
N ASP A 119 2.72 -11.75 -2.93
CA ASP A 119 1.54 -12.41 -2.37
C ASP A 119 0.81 -11.53 -1.34
N TYR A 120 1.14 -10.23 -1.31
CA TYR A 120 0.61 -9.25 -0.38
C TYR A 120 0.95 -9.54 1.10
N ASP A 121 2.02 -10.29 1.35
CA ASP A 121 2.57 -10.53 2.68
C ASP A 121 3.81 -9.67 2.92
N TYR A 122 3.57 -8.55 3.61
CA TYR A 122 4.61 -7.63 4.09
C TYR A 122 5.06 -7.94 5.52
N ARG A 123 4.55 -9.01 6.16
CA ARG A 123 4.94 -9.38 7.53
C ARG A 123 6.13 -10.32 7.53
N THR A 124 6.23 -11.17 6.53
CA THR A 124 7.41 -12.02 6.35
C THR A 124 8.59 -11.17 5.92
N LEU A 125 9.68 -11.26 6.67
CA LEU A 125 10.96 -10.62 6.39
C LEU A 125 12.00 -11.67 6.01
N SER A 126 12.97 -11.29 5.18
CA SER A 126 14.15 -12.11 4.98
C SER A 126 15.01 -12.17 6.27
N PRO A 127 15.81 -13.22 6.48
CA PRO A 127 16.51 -13.43 7.75
C PRO A 127 17.39 -12.26 8.19
N GLU A 128 17.95 -11.52 7.24
CA GLU A 128 18.81 -10.36 7.49
C GLU A 128 18.08 -9.21 8.20
N TRP A 129 16.74 -9.16 8.09
CA TRP A 129 15.91 -8.09 8.65
C TRP A 129 15.07 -8.51 9.86
N LEU A 130 15.05 -9.79 10.23
CA LEU A 130 14.28 -10.28 11.38
C LEU A 130 14.70 -9.63 12.71
N ASP A 131 16.00 -9.37 12.85
CA ASP A 131 16.61 -8.77 14.05
C ASP A 131 17.29 -7.42 13.73
N ALA A 132 16.88 -6.74 12.66
CA ALA A 132 17.46 -5.46 12.29
C ALA A 132 17.32 -4.44 13.45
N PRO A 133 18.44 -3.79 13.85
CA PRO A 133 18.53 -2.99 15.08
C PRO A 133 17.53 -1.83 15.11
#